data_AF-A0A7K7KRV3-F1
#
_entry.id   AF-A0A7K7KRV3-F1
#
_cell.length_a   1.000
_cell.length_b   1.000
_cell.length_c   1.000
_cell.angle_alpha   90.00
_cell.angle_beta   90.00
_cell.angle_gamma   90.00
#
_symmetry.space_group_name_H-M   'P 1'
#
loop_
_entity.id
_entity.type
_entity.pdbx_description
1 polymer ?
#
loop_
_entity_poly.entity_id
_entity_poly.type
_entity_poly.pdbx_seq_one_letter_code
_entity_poly.pdbx_strand_id
1 'polypeptide(L)'
;RRGRATRGEGGAGAARSSSLPSPLPLPSLRRAGSLRRRPRSVWRAGGGHRRRAGGGEQPPAMPVGAGGERRPRGGWGSGVADALRLVLPLQAASSWLSMSCYQEDFFKEYLKMLANIIILSLLICISLAFWIVSMTASTYYGNLRPISPWRWLFSVTVPLVIATQGVKKKSLDHSGALGGLVVGFILTVANYSFFTSLLVFFVTSSKLTKWKKDIKKRIDSEYKEGGQRNWLQVFCNGGVPTELAILYMIESGPGEIPIDFSKQYTASWMCLSLLGALACSAGDTWASEIGSVMSKSQPRLITTWEKVPVGTNGGITLVGLLSSLLGGMAVGTAYFITQLIFVSDLDVSAPQWPIVVFGAAAGLLGSIVDSYLGATMQYSGFDKNTGMVVNHQTKDSKHISGKPILDNNAVNLFSSVLIALALPGVAWCFWPRG
;
A
#
# COMPACT_ATOMS: atom_id res chain seq x y z
N ARG A 1 62.67 -56.29 -46.41
CA ARG A 1 63.28 -55.68 -45.19
C ARG A 1 62.18 -55.71 -44.10
N ARG A 2 62.35 -56.38 -42.95
CA ARG A 2 62.81 -55.82 -41.64
C ARG A 2 62.20 -54.43 -41.36
N GLY A 3 61.53 -54.11 -40.25
CA GLY A 3 61.24 -54.79 -38.96
C GLY A 3 61.13 -53.72 -37.84
N ARG A 4 60.63 -53.92 -36.59
CA ARG A 4 60.11 -55.09 -35.85
C ARG A 4 59.47 -54.62 -34.51
N ALA A 5 58.45 -55.34 -33.98
CA ALA A 5 57.98 -55.36 -32.56
C ALA A 5 57.35 -54.05 -31.98
N THR A 6 56.42 -54.03 -31.01
CA THR A 6 55.54 -54.99 -30.27
C THR A 6 54.41 -54.14 -29.61
N ARG A 7 53.31 -54.61 -29.01
CA ARG A 7 52.69 -55.93 -28.63
C ARG A 7 51.18 -55.83 -29.06
N GLY A 8 50.11 -56.55 -28.68
CA GLY A 8 49.74 -57.61 -27.71
C GLY A 8 49.39 -57.09 -26.30
N GLU A 9 48.41 -57.59 -25.54
CA GLU A 9 47.36 -58.64 -25.70
C GLU A 9 46.10 -58.17 -24.92
N GLY A 10 44.86 -58.69 -25.06
CA GLY A 10 44.29 -59.65 -26.03
C GLY A 10 42.94 -60.26 -25.55
N GLY A 11 41.97 -60.42 -26.47
CA GLY A 11 40.79 -61.33 -26.38
C GLY A 11 39.65 -60.99 -25.40
N ALA A 12 38.39 -61.43 -25.58
CA ALA A 12 37.63 -62.00 -26.72
C ALA A 12 36.13 -61.64 -26.49
N GLY A 13 35.24 -61.43 -27.48
CA GLY A 13 34.59 -62.43 -28.35
C GLY A 13 33.36 -63.11 -27.67
N ALA A 14 32.28 -63.55 -28.32
CA ALA A 14 31.67 -63.30 -29.64
C ALA A 14 30.28 -64.00 -29.71
N ALA A 15 29.36 -63.57 -30.61
CA ALA A 15 28.13 -64.29 -31.02
C ALA A 15 27.03 -64.51 -29.93
N ARG A 16 25.74 -64.84 -30.20
CA ARG A 16 24.82 -64.76 -31.37
C ARG A 16 23.36 -64.99 -30.87
N SER A 17 22.34 -64.59 -31.66
CA SER A 17 20.92 -65.07 -31.61
C SER A 17 20.10 -64.82 -30.32
N SER A 18 18.75 -64.77 -30.31
CA SER A 18 17.74 -64.56 -31.38
C SER A 18 16.35 -64.26 -30.77
N SER A 19 15.40 -63.80 -31.61
CA SER A 19 13.93 -63.95 -31.49
C SER A 19 13.13 -63.35 -30.31
N LEU A 20 12.10 -62.58 -30.68
CA LEU A 20 10.96 -62.09 -29.87
C LEU A 20 10.17 -63.22 -29.17
N PRO A 21 9.36 -62.89 -28.15
CA PRO A 21 7.91 -62.78 -28.41
C PRO A 21 7.24 -61.48 -27.92
N SER A 22 5.97 -61.31 -28.32
CA SER A 22 5.12 -60.11 -28.23
C SER A 22 4.38 -59.94 -26.87
N PRO A 23 3.66 -58.83 -26.60
CA PRO A 23 3.19 -58.49 -25.25
C PRO A 23 1.88 -59.19 -24.82
N LEU A 24 1.64 -59.20 -23.50
CA LEU A 24 0.46 -59.77 -22.84
C LEU A 24 -0.26 -58.71 -21.95
N PRO A 25 -1.54 -58.91 -21.58
CA PRO A 25 -2.55 -57.92 -21.99
C PRO A 25 -3.28 -57.16 -20.87
N LEU A 26 -4.08 -56.18 -21.30
CA LEU A 26 -5.11 -55.51 -20.51
C LEU A 26 -6.19 -56.50 -20.00
N PRO A 27 -6.61 -56.41 -18.73
CA PRO A 27 -7.88 -56.96 -18.28
C PRO A 27 -9.04 -56.07 -18.77
N SER A 28 -10.03 -56.68 -19.42
CA SER A 28 -11.35 -56.09 -19.67
C SER A 28 -12.42 -56.86 -18.89
N LEU A 29 -13.70 -56.42 -18.95
CA LEU A 29 -14.89 -56.87 -18.18
C LEU A 29 -15.13 -56.06 -16.89
N ARG A 30 -16.38 -55.71 -16.50
CA ARG A 30 -17.69 -55.82 -17.17
C ARG A 30 -18.67 -54.74 -16.70
N ARG A 31 -19.79 -54.56 -17.41
CA ARG A 31 -20.91 -53.68 -16.97
C ARG A 31 -21.68 -54.29 -15.78
N ALA A 32 -21.85 -53.50 -14.72
CA ALA A 32 -22.99 -53.50 -13.80
C ALA A 32 -23.02 -52.14 -13.07
N GLY A 33 -24.13 -51.62 -12.52
CA GLY A 33 -25.48 -52.18 -12.54
C GLY A 33 -26.28 -51.79 -11.29
N SER A 34 -26.85 -50.58 -11.27
CA SER A 34 -27.87 -50.10 -10.33
C SER A 34 -27.46 -49.64 -8.89
N LEU A 35 -28.19 -48.62 -8.43
CA LEU A 35 -28.72 -48.41 -7.06
C LEU A 35 -27.81 -48.60 -5.82
N ARG A 36 -27.45 -47.47 -5.16
CA ARG A 36 -28.09 -47.08 -3.88
C ARG A 36 -27.75 -45.64 -3.38
N ARG A 37 -28.82 -44.89 -3.10
CA ARG A 37 -29.03 -43.93 -2.00
C ARG A 37 -27.81 -43.10 -1.49
N ARG A 38 -27.76 -41.81 -1.87
CA ARG A 38 -27.40 -40.74 -0.90
C ARG A 38 -28.66 -40.33 -0.11
N PRO A 39 -28.56 -39.95 1.17
CA PRO A 39 -29.72 -39.53 1.96
C PRO A 39 -30.26 -38.16 1.51
N ARG A 40 -31.58 -37.99 1.58
CA ARG A 40 -32.24 -36.69 1.40
C ARG A 40 -32.17 -35.90 2.71
N SER A 41 -31.64 -34.67 2.68
CA SER A 41 -32.10 -33.64 3.63
C SER A 41 -33.50 -33.19 3.21
N VAL A 42 -34.38 -32.94 4.18
CA VAL A 42 -35.80 -32.66 3.90
C VAL A 42 -36.02 -31.16 3.71
N TRP A 43 -36.45 -30.77 2.51
CA TRP A 43 -37.11 -29.49 2.25
C TRP A 43 -38.39 -29.73 1.45
N ARG A 44 -39.55 -29.58 2.10
CA ARG A 44 -40.82 -29.19 1.49
C ARG A 44 -41.08 -27.75 1.94
N ALA A 45 -41.44 -26.75 1.13
CA ALA A 45 -42.29 -26.68 -0.07
C ALA A 45 -43.80 -26.60 0.25
N GLY A 46 -44.45 -25.55 -0.29
CA GLY A 46 -45.73 -25.00 0.16
C GLY A 46 -45.50 -23.81 1.10
N GLY A 47 -45.94 -22.57 0.84
CA GLY A 47 -46.77 -22.06 -0.25
C GLY A 47 -48.27 -22.25 0.04
N GLY A 48 -49.12 -21.22 0.09
CA GLY A 48 -48.88 -19.78 -0.09
C GLY A 48 -50.14 -18.98 0.26
N HIS A 49 -50.36 -17.79 -0.36
CA HIS A 49 -51.52 -16.90 -0.12
C HIS A 49 -51.59 -16.25 1.29
N ARG A 50 -52.30 -15.13 1.52
CA ARG A 50 -52.54 -13.91 0.70
C ARG A 50 -53.08 -12.79 1.62
N ARG A 51 -52.84 -11.52 1.24
CA ARG A 51 -53.61 -10.30 1.61
C ARG A 51 -53.67 -9.81 3.08
N ARG A 52 -53.10 -8.60 3.24
CA ARG A 52 -53.70 -7.36 3.81
C ARG A 52 -54.14 -7.26 5.29
N ALA A 53 -53.70 -6.14 5.85
CA ALA A 53 -54.42 -5.16 6.69
C ALA A 53 -54.59 -5.41 8.20
N GLY A 54 -54.23 -4.37 8.96
CA GLY A 54 -55.15 -3.79 9.94
C GLY A 54 -54.80 -3.93 11.42
N GLY A 55 -54.18 -2.88 11.98
CA GLY A 55 -54.41 -2.41 13.35
C GLY A 55 -53.99 -3.27 14.55
N GLY A 56 -54.04 -2.64 15.73
CA GLY A 56 -54.50 -3.34 16.94
C GLY A 56 -53.47 -3.75 17.99
N GLU A 57 -53.23 -2.84 18.94
CA GLU A 57 -53.43 -3.10 20.39
C GLU A 57 -52.50 -4.04 21.22
N GLN A 58 -52.67 -3.84 22.53
CA GLN A 58 -52.18 -4.59 23.69
C GLN A 58 -53.26 -5.67 24.04
N PRO A 59 -53.44 -6.25 25.27
CA PRO A 59 -52.71 -6.19 26.54
C PRO A 59 -52.29 -7.62 27.01
N PRO A 60 -52.68 -8.26 28.16
CA PRO A 60 -53.73 -8.02 29.17
C PRO A 60 -53.21 -7.62 30.58
N ALA A 61 -54.11 -7.54 31.57
CA ALA A 61 -53.87 -7.15 32.97
C ALA A 61 -54.79 -7.92 33.96
N MET A 62 -54.93 -7.42 35.20
CA MET A 62 -55.88 -7.83 36.28
C MET A 62 -55.46 -9.00 37.19
N PRO A 63 -56.02 -9.17 38.43
CA PRO A 63 -57.07 -8.38 39.10
C PRO A 63 -56.68 -7.77 40.48
N VAL A 64 -57.67 -7.20 41.20
CA VAL A 64 -57.56 -6.44 42.47
C VAL A 64 -58.33 -7.12 43.62
N GLY A 65 -57.93 -6.87 44.87
CA GLY A 65 -58.68 -7.21 46.11
C GLY A 65 -58.58 -6.09 47.17
N ALA A 66 -59.49 -6.02 48.15
CA ALA A 66 -59.71 -4.82 48.99
C ALA A 66 -60.08 -5.09 50.47
N GLY A 67 -60.09 -4.01 51.30
CA GLY A 67 -60.26 -4.01 52.78
C GLY A 67 -58.93 -3.86 53.52
N GLY A 68 -58.76 -3.14 54.65
CA GLY A 68 -59.69 -2.70 55.70
C GLY A 68 -59.44 -3.54 56.98
N GLU A 69 -59.26 -3.02 58.21
CA GLU A 69 -59.32 -1.65 58.77
C GLU A 69 -58.59 -1.64 60.16
N ARG A 70 -58.33 -0.45 60.75
CA ARG A 70 -58.01 -0.16 62.19
C ARG A 70 -56.57 -0.26 62.75
N ARG A 71 -56.37 0.56 63.80
CA ARG A 71 -55.21 0.84 64.69
C ARG A 71 -55.48 0.17 66.09
N PRO A 72 -54.61 0.16 67.15
CA PRO A 72 -53.64 1.22 67.51
C PRO A 72 -52.38 0.90 68.40
N ARG A 73 -51.65 1.99 68.74
CA ARG A 73 -50.75 2.25 69.93
C ARG A 73 -49.34 1.64 69.99
N GLY A 74 -48.40 2.47 70.49
CA GLY A 74 -47.01 2.15 70.86
C GLY A 74 -46.00 2.23 69.71
N GLY A 75 -44.78 2.79 69.86
CA GLY A 75 -44.25 3.60 70.95
C GLY A 75 -42.77 3.98 70.71
N TRP A 76 -42.44 5.29 70.80
CA TRP A 76 -41.12 5.95 70.91
C TRP A 76 -39.89 5.40 70.13
N GLY A 77 -39.18 6.30 69.42
CA GLY A 77 -37.72 6.22 69.28
C GLY A 77 -37.12 6.32 67.88
N SER A 78 -37.09 7.51 67.27
CA SER A 78 -36.09 7.86 66.23
C SER A 78 -35.96 9.37 66.05
N GLY A 79 -34.85 9.94 66.53
CA GLY A 79 -34.29 11.14 65.92
C GLY A 79 -33.33 10.76 64.79
N VAL A 80 -32.63 11.74 64.22
CA VAL A 80 -31.52 11.54 63.25
C VAL A 80 -31.94 10.98 61.87
N ALA A 81 -33.16 11.27 61.40
CA ALA A 81 -33.60 11.00 60.01
C ALA A 81 -33.93 12.28 59.21
N ASP A 82 -34.64 13.25 59.81
CA ASP A 82 -35.23 14.40 59.09
C ASP A 82 -34.27 15.58 58.82
N ALA A 83 -32.95 15.41 59.01
CA ALA A 83 -31.97 16.49 58.89
C ALA A 83 -31.36 16.66 57.48
N LEU A 84 -31.75 15.85 56.48
CA LEU A 84 -31.01 15.73 55.21
C LEU A 84 -31.85 15.82 53.92
N ARG A 85 -32.83 16.72 53.85
CA ARG A 85 -33.55 17.07 52.60
C ARG A 85 -33.71 18.58 52.40
N LEU A 86 -32.57 19.28 52.26
CA LEU A 86 -32.56 20.66 51.78
C LEU A 86 -32.70 20.68 50.24
N VAL A 87 -33.67 21.46 49.74
CA VAL A 87 -34.01 21.51 48.31
C VAL A 87 -33.05 22.44 47.58
N LEU A 88 -32.23 21.88 46.69
CA LEU A 88 -31.53 22.61 45.64
C LEU A 88 -32.15 22.28 44.26
N PRO A 89 -32.27 23.26 43.34
CA PRO A 89 -32.95 23.05 42.06
C PRO A 89 -32.10 22.19 41.11
N LEU A 90 -32.41 20.89 41.05
CA LEU A 90 -31.80 19.93 40.12
C LEU A 90 -31.82 20.39 38.66
N GLN A 91 -32.85 21.14 38.26
CA GLN A 91 -33.00 21.68 36.91
C GLN A 91 -32.07 22.87 36.61
N ALA A 92 -31.58 23.56 37.65
CA ALA A 92 -30.44 24.49 37.52
C ALA A 92 -29.11 23.71 37.51
N ALA A 93 -28.95 22.70 38.36
CA ALA A 93 -27.75 21.86 38.35
C ALA A 93 -27.49 21.24 36.96
N SER A 94 -28.53 20.76 36.27
CA SER A 94 -28.41 20.24 34.90
C SER A 94 -28.05 21.31 33.85
N SER A 95 -28.59 22.53 33.96
CA SER A 95 -28.27 23.59 32.99
C SER A 95 -26.88 24.18 33.23
N TRP A 96 -26.44 24.31 34.47
CA TRP A 96 -25.07 24.71 34.83
C TRP A 96 -24.04 23.63 34.45
N LEU A 97 -24.32 22.34 34.67
CA LEU A 97 -23.46 21.26 34.19
C LEU A 97 -23.35 21.26 32.65
N SER A 98 -24.46 21.47 31.95
CA SER A 98 -24.47 21.61 30.49
C SER A 98 -23.66 22.83 30.03
N MET A 99 -23.80 23.98 30.70
CA MET A 99 -23.06 25.21 30.40
C MET A 99 -21.55 25.00 30.60
N SER A 100 -21.15 24.44 31.75
CA SER A 100 -19.74 24.16 32.05
C SER A 100 -19.13 23.15 31.08
N CYS A 101 -19.87 22.12 30.66
CA CYS A 101 -19.40 21.16 29.65
C CYS A 101 -19.22 21.83 28.27
N TYR A 102 -20.15 22.70 27.88
CA TYR A 102 -20.07 23.46 26.63
C TYR A 102 -18.91 24.47 26.66
N GLN A 103 -18.66 25.09 27.81
CA GLN A 103 -17.58 26.05 28.03
C GLN A 103 -16.19 25.36 28.08
N GLU A 104 -16.10 24.18 28.68
CA GLU A 104 -14.93 23.28 28.65
C GLU A 104 -14.55 22.93 27.20
N ASP A 105 -15.51 22.49 26.38
CA ASP A 105 -15.24 22.09 25.00
C ASP A 105 -15.01 23.30 24.08
N PHE A 106 -15.73 24.40 24.25
CA PHE A 106 -15.44 25.67 23.59
C PHE A 106 -14.02 26.17 23.91
N PHE A 107 -13.58 26.07 25.18
CA PHE A 107 -12.21 26.44 25.56
C PHE A 107 -11.17 25.51 24.95
N LYS A 108 -11.44 24.20 24.86
CA LYS A 108 -10.56 23.25 24.14
C LYS A 108 -10.51 23.54 22.63
N GLU A 109 -11.61 23.96 22.01
CA GLU A 109 -11.59 24.38 20.59
C GLU A 109 -10.88 25.71 20.38
N TYR A 110 -11.09 26.68 21.27
CA TYR A 110 -10.37 27.95 21.28
C TYR A 110 -8.85 27.73 21.46
N LEU A 111 -8.42 26.87 22.39
CA LEU A 111 -7.01 26.51 22.56
C LEU A 111 -6.43 25.77 21.34
N LYS A 112 -7.19 24.86 20.70
CA LYS A 112 -6.77 24.25 19.43
C LYS A 112 -6.61 25.30 18.33
N MET A 113 -7.53 26.26 18.23
CA MET A 113 -7.48 27.34 17.26
C MET A 113 -6.29 28.28 17.50
N LEU A 114 -6.07 28.69 18.76
CA LEU A 114 -4.91 29.49 19.17
C LEU A 114 -3.59 28.77 18.85
N ALA A 115 -3.49 27.48 19.20
CA ALA A 115 -2.31 26.66 18.88
C ALA A 115 -2.09 26.54 17.37
N ASN A 116 -3.15 26.33 16.57
CA ASN A 116 -3.07 26.30 15.11
C ASN A 116 -2.60 27.65 14.54
N ILE A 117 -3.06 28.78 15.09
CA ILE A 117 -2.63 30.13 14.68
C ILE A 117 -1.16 30.35 15.02
N ILE A 118 -0.71 29.98 16.23
CA ILE A 118 0.69 30.08 16.65
C ILE A 118 1.58 29.21 15.75
N ILE A 119 1.18 27.98 15.46
CA ILE A 119 1.89 27.07 14.56
C ILE A 119 1.95 27.64 13.14
N LEU A 120 0.85 28.19 12.61
CA LEU A 120 0.81 28.81 11.28
C LEU A 120 1.74 30.03 11.20
N SER A 121 1.72 30.91 12.20
CA SER A 121 2.62 32.07 12.29
C SER A 121 4.09 31.65 12.37
N LEU A 122 4.43 30.63 13.17
CA LEU A 122 5.78 30.08 13.23
C LEU A 122 6.22 29.49 11.88
N LEU A 123 5.34 28.76 11.19
CA LEU A 123 5.61 28.20 9.86
C LEU A 123 5.83 29.29 8.79
N ILE A 124 5.07 30.39 8.85
CA ILE A 124 5.28 31.57 8.00
C ILE A 124 6.63 32.22 8.30
N CYS A 125 6.97 32.45 9.58
CA CYS A 125 8.26 33.03 9.96
C CYS A 125 9.45 32.15 9.53
N ILE A 126 9.37 30.83 9.71
CA ILE A 126 10.39 29.86 9.27
C ILE A 126 10.51 29.88 7.74
N SER A 127 9.39 29.90 7.02
CA SER A 127 9.35 29.99 5.55
C SER A 127 9.99 31.28 5.03
N LEU A 128 9.72 32.42 5.67
CA LEU A 128 10.33 33.71 5.33
C LEU A 128 11.82 33.73 5.65
N ALA A 129 12.26 33.11 6.75
CA ALA A 129 13.68 32.97 7.08
C ALA A 129 14.43 32.13 6.04
N PHE A 130 13.89 30.97 5.63
CA PHE A 130 14.48 30.17 4.54
C PHE A 130 14.49 30.92 3.20
N TRP A 131 13.46 31.73 2.91
CA TRP A 131 13.48 32.60 1.73
C TRP A 131 14.58 33.66 1.80
N ILE A 132 14.73 34.37 2.93
CA ILE A 132 15.79 35.37 3.13
C ILE A 132 17.19 34.75 2.98
N VAL A 133 17.40 33.54 3.51
CA VAL A 133 18.65 32.78 3.32
C VAL A 133 18.84 32.40 1.85
N SER A 134 17.79 31.94 1.16
CA SER A 134 17.84 31.59 -0.27
C SER A 134 18.13 32.81 -1.16
N MET A 135 17.55 33.97 -0.87
CA MET A 135 17.84 35.25 -1.53
C MET A 135 19.29 35.70 -1.24
N THR A 136 19.75 35.58 0.00
CA THR A 136 21.13 35.94 0.37
C THR A 136 22.16 35.06 -0.34
N ALA A 137 21.90 33.75 -0.41
CA ALA A 137 22.72 32.82 -1.17
C ALA A 137 22.67 33.08 -2.69
N SER A 138 21.51 33.45 -3.24
CA SER A 138 21.36 33.88 -4.64
C SER A 138 22.25 35.09 -4.94
N THR A 139 22.16 36.15 -4.13
CA THR A 139 22.99 37.36 -4.28
C THR A 139 24.49 37.09 -4.08
N TYR A 140 24.87 36.17 -3.19
CA TYR A 140 26.28 35.87 -2.90
C TYR A 140 26.95 34.96 -3.94
N TYR A 141 26.25 33.93 -4.43
CA TYR A 141 26.79 32.96 -5.39
C TYR A 141 26.44 33.27 -6.86
N GLY A 142 25.56 34.25 -7.12
CA GLY A 142 25.17 34.76 -8.45
C GLY A 142 24.31 33.81 -9.30
N ASN A 143 24.54 32.50 -9.21
CA ASN A 143 23.97 31.49 -10.10
C ASN A 143 22.76 30.73 -9.52
N LEU A 144 22.47 30.88 -8.22
CA LEU A 144 21.35 30.17 -7.56
C LEU A 144 20.04 30.90 -7.80
N ARG A 145 19.04 30.22 -8.37
CA ARG A 145 17.66 30.73 -8.47
C ARG A 145 17.01 30.73 -7.07
N PRO A 146 16.47 31.87 -6.58
CA PRO A 146 15.87 31.93 -5.25
C PRO A 146 14.52 31.20 -5.20
N ILE A 147 14.33 30.35 -4.19
CA ILE A 147 13.09 29.56 -4.01
C ILE A 147 11.99 30.46 -3.44
N SER A 148 10.82 30.51 -4.08
CA SER A 148 9.74 31.41 -3.66
C SER A 148 9.24 31.15 -2.23
N PRO A 149 8.79 32.18 -1.48
CA PRO A 149 8.26 32.01 -0.12
C PRO A 149 7.13 30.98 -0.04
N TRP A 150 6.28 30.90 -1.06
CA TRP A 150 5.18 29.93 -1.11
C TRP A 150 5.68 28.49 -1.25
N ARG A 151 6.78 28.23 -1.99
CA ARG A 151 7.35 26.88 -2.06
C ARG A 151 7.91 26.42 -0.73
N TRP A 152 8.60 27.30 0.00
CA TRP A 152 9.06 27.02 1.37
C TRP A 152 7.88 26.75 2.32
N LEU A 153 6.79 27.54 2.21
CA LEU A 153 5.62 27.33 3.06
C LEU A 153 4.95 25.99 2.75
N PHE A 154 4.76 25.65 1.48
CA PHE A 154 4.16 24.36 1.09
C PHE A 154 5.05 23.16 1.40
N SER A 155 6.37 23.25 1.24
CA SER A 155 7.29 22.13 1.52
C SER A 155 7.36 21.77 3.00
N VAL A 156 7.13 22.71 3.92
CA VAL A 156 6.99 22.39 5.35
C VAL A 156 5.54 22.00 5.68
N THR A 157 4.54 22.80 5.29
CA THR A 157 3.14 22.60 5.72
C THR A 157 2.50 21.32 5.17
N VAL A 158 2.66 21.02 3.88
CA VAL A 158 1.89 19.93 3.25
C VAL A 158 2.42 18.56 3.67
N PRO A 159 3.75 18.27 3.65
CA PRO A 159 4.29 17.05 4.24
C PRO A 159 3.96 16.90 5.72
N LEU A 160 3.96 17.99 6.51
CA LEU A 160 3.59 17.95 7.93
C LEU A 160 2.13 17.51 8.15
N VAL A 161 1.19 18.07 7.37
CA VAL A 161 -0.21 17.65 7.40
C VAL A 161 -0.37 16.19 6.96
N ILE A 162 0.30 15.78 5.87
CA ILE A 162 0.19 14.41 5.34
C ILE A 162 0.81 13.36 6.27
N ALA A 163 1.98 13.61 6.85
CA ALA A 163 2.59 12.71 7.83
C ALA A 163 1.74 12.57 9.10
N THR A 164 1.24 13.70 9.63
CA THR A 164 0.31 13.73 10.78
C THR A 164 -0.97 12.94 10.49
N GLN A 165 -1.54 13.10 9.30
CA GLN A 165 -2.70 12.33 8.84
C GLN A 165 -2.36 10.84 8.65
N GLY A 166 -1.13 10.52 8.21
CA GLY A 166 -0.62 9.17 8.06
C GLY A 166 -0.57 8.40 9.38
N VAL A 167 -0.01 9.00 10.43
CA VAL A 167 0.03 8.44 11.80
C VAL A 167 -1.39 8.30 12.36
N LYS A 168 -2.19 9.37 12.33
CA LYS A 168 -3.60 9.35 12.82
C LYS A 168 -4.45 8.28 12.15
N LYS A 169 -4.14 7.90 10.90
CA LYS A 169 -4.84 6.86 10.14
C LYS A 169 -4.19 5.47 10.22
N LYS A 170 -3.15 5.25 11.04
CA LYS A 170 -2.33 4.02 11.08
C LYS A 170 -1.78 3.59 9.71
N SER A 171 -1.26 4.53 8.90
CA SER A 171 -0.57 4.28 7.62
C SER A 171 0.94 4.47 7.67
N LEU A 172 1.42 5.22 8.65
CA LEU A 172 2.82 5.40 9.01
C LEU A 172 2.93 5.16 10.51
N ASP A 173 4.02 4.55 10.96
CA ASP A 173 4.45 4.71 12.35
C ASP A 173 5.20 6.04 12.54
N HIS A 174 5.64 6.35 13.76
CA HIS A 174 6.34 7.61 14.06
C HIS A 174 7.68 7.76 13.32
N SER A 175 8.37 6.66 13.02
CA SER A 175 9.62 6.67 12.24
C SER A 175 9.35 6.87 10.74
N GLY A 176 8.32 6.20 10.21
CA GLY A 176 7.85 6.39 8.83
C GLY A 176 7.31 7.80 8.61
N ALA A 177 6.69 8.41 9.63
CA ALA A 177 6.29 9.80 9.60
C ALA A 177 7.49 10.74 9.48
N LEU A 178 8.52 10.57 10.31
CA LEU A 178 9.74 11.40 10.23
C LEU A 178 10.46 11.27 8.89
N GLY A 179 10.63 10.04 8.37
CA GLY A 179 11.17 9.83 7.03
C GLY A 179 10.29 10.48 5.94
N GLY A 180 8.97 10.37 6.07
CA GLY A 180 8.00 10.96 5.14
C GLY A 180 7.98 12.49 5.14
N LEU A 181 8.30 13.12 6.28
CA LEU A 181 8.52 14.57 6.35
C LEU A 181 9.74 14.97 5.51
N VAL A 182 10.88 14.30 5.70
CA VAL A 182 12.14 14.63 5.00
C VAL A 182 12.00 14.40 3.49
N VAL A 183 11.54 13.21 3.07
CA VAL A 183 11.30 12.88 1.66
C VAL A 183 10.27 13.85 1.04
N GLY A 184 9.15 14.10 1.72
CA GLY A 184 8.12 15.01 1.23
C GLY A 184 8.59 16.46 1.10
N PHE A 185 9.37 16.96 2.07
CA PHE A 185 9.96 18.30 2.04
C PHE A 185 10.91 18.46 0.85
N ILE A 186 11.87 17.55 0.70
CA ILE A 186 12.88 17.62 -0.38
C ILE A 186 12.22 17.58 -1.76
N LEU A 187 11.28 16.65 -1.99
CA LEU A 187 10.56 16.56 -3.27
C LEU A 187 9.71 17.81 -3.54
N THR A 188 9.10 18.42 -2.51
CA THR A 188 8.30 19.66 -2.67
C THR A 188 9.17 20.89 -2.97
N VAL A 189 10.38 20.97 -2.40
CA VAL A 189 11.34 22.04 -2.73
C VAL A 189 11.86 21.87 -4.16
N ALA A 190 12.17 20.64 -4.57
CA ALA A 190 12.69 20.36 -5.91
C ALA A 190 11.69 20.70 -7.03
N ASN A 191 10.55 19.99 -7.08
CA ASN A 191 9.57 20.11 -8.16
C ASN A 191 8.22 19.55 -7.66
N TYR A 192 7.15 20.34 -7.72
CA TYR A 192 5.83 19.93 -7.23
C TYR A 192 5.34 18.63 -7.87
N SER A 193 5.71 18.35 -9.13
CA SER A 193 5.38 17.11 -9.85
C SER A 193 5.98 15.86 -9.20
N PHE A 194 7.12 16.00 -8.52
CA PHE A 194 7.74 14.92 -7.74
C PHE A 194 6.91 14.66 -6.47
N PHE A 195 6.53 15.73 -5.76
CA PHE A 195 5.73 15.60 -4.53
C PHE A 195 4.30 15.09 -4.79
N THR A 196 3.62 15.55 -5.85
CA THR A 196 2.28 15.04 -6.19
C THR A 196 2.31 13.57 -6.61
N SER A 197 3.36 13.14 -7.32
CA SER A 197 3.63 11.74 -7.63
C SER A 197 3.77 10.89 -6.36
N LEU A 198 4.61 11.33 -5.40
CA LEU A 198 4.78 10.69 -4.09
C LEU A 198 3.46 10.66 -3.30
N LEU A 199 2.71 11.77 -3.31
CA LEU A 199 1.45 11.92 -2.59
C LEU A 199 0.38 10.98 -3.14
N VAL A 200 0.25 10.85 -4.46
CA VAL A 200 -0.71 9.92 -5.09
C VAL A 200 -0.31 8.48 -4.84
N PHE A 201 0.97 8.12 -4.96
CA PHE A 201 1.48 6.81 -4.55
C PHE A 201 1.11 6.51 -3.09
N PHE A 202 1.47 7.38 -2.15
CA PHE A 202 1.23 7.19 -0.72
C PHE A 202 -0.25 7.10 -0.38
N VAL A 203 -1.09 8.00 -0.89
CA VAL A 203 -2.53 8.06 -0.56
C VAL A 203 -3.32 6.91 -1.18
N THR A 204 -3.01 6.51 -2.42
CA THR A 204 -3.70 5.39 -3.08
C THR A 204 -3.30 4.06 -2.45
N SER A 205 -1.99 3.80 -2.33
CA SER A 205 -1.47 2.58 -1.73
C SER A 205 -1.90 2.44 -0.26
N SER A 206 -1.98 3.54 0.50
CA SER A 206 -2.49 3.53 1.88
C SER A 206 -4.02 3.36 2.02
N LYS A 207 -4.77 3.43 0.93
CA LYS A 207 -6.17 2.95 0.85
C LYS A 207 -6.20 1.46 0.51
N LEU A 208 -5.34 1.00 -0.40
CA LEU A 208 -5.27 -0.41 -0.83
C LEU A 208 -4.80 -1.34 0.29
N THR A 209 -3.78 -0.97 1.08
CA THR A 209 -3.35 -1.71 2.28
C THR A 209 -4.48 -1.95 3.28
N LYS A 210 -5.49 -1.06 3.29
CA LYS A 210 -6.66 -1.10 4.18
C LYS A 210 -7.88 -1.75 3.55
N TRP A 211 -7.84 -2.12 2.27
CA TRP A 211 -8.93 -2.76 1.56
C TRP A 211 -8.94 -4.27 1.83
N LYS A 212 -10.10 -4.80 2.26
CA LYS A 212 -10.32 -6.20 2.66
C LYS A 212 -9.26 -6.81 3.61
N LYS A 213 -8.90 -6.06 4.66
CA LYS A 213 -7.97 -6.50 5.73
C LYS A 213 -8.23 -7.91 6.26
N ASP A 214 -9.51 -8.29 6.39
CA ASP A 214 -9.93 -9.58 6.96
C ASP A 214 -9.61 -10.79 6.08
N ILE A 215 -9.32 -10.55 4.79
CA ILE A 215 -8.74 -11.54 3.87
C ILE A 215 -7.23 -11.51 3.97
N LYS A 216 -6.60 -10.32 3.95
CA LYS A 216 -5.15 -10.14 4.01
C LYS A 216 -4.53 -10.81 5.25
N LYS A 217 -5.14 -10.60 6.42
CA LYS A 217 -4.78 -11.25 7.70
C LYS A 217 -4.89 -12.80 7.71
N ARG A 218 -5.41 -13.43 6.63
CA ARG A 218 -5.51 -14.91 6.48
C ARG A 218 -4.61 -15.48 5.38
N ILE A 219 -3.89 -14.64 4.64
CA ILE A 219 -3.05 -15.05 3.50
C ILE A 219 -1.61 -14.50 3.59
N ASP A 220 -1.40 -13.46 4.41
CA ASP A 220 -0.14 -12.79 4.66
C ASP A 220 0.25 -13.00 6.14
N SER A 221 1.41 -13.63 6.35
CA SER A 221 1.97 -13.92 7.68
C SER A 221 2.62 -12.70 8.35
N GLU A 222 2.92 -11.65 7.59
CA GLU A 222 3.57 -10.41 8.07
C GLU A 222 2.59 -9.21 8.17
N TYR A 223 1.29 -9.46 8.00
CA TYR A 223 0.25 -8.42 7.98
C TYR A 223 0.28 -7.50 9.21
N LYS A 224 0.68 -6.23 8.99
CA LYS A 224 0.71 -5.16 10.01
C LYS A 224 -0.63 -4.44 10.09
N GLU A 225 -1.18 -4.26 11.30
CA GLU A 225 -2.49 -3.63 11.46
C GLU A 225 -2.52 -2.19 10.94
N GLY A 226 -3.27 -1.97 9.85
CA GLY A 226 -3.42 -0.69 9.18
C GLY A 226 -2.51 -0.48 7.96
N GLY A 227 -1.50 -1.35 7.76
CA GLY A 227 -0.46 -1.16 6.76
C GLY A 227 0.49 -0.02 7.15
N GLN A 228 0.95 -0.02 8.41
CA GLN A 228 1.87 0.98 8.94
C GLN A 228 3.27 0.79 8.32
N ARG A 229 3.72 1.77 7.53
CA ARG A 229 5.08 1.81 7.01
C ARG A 229 6.03 2.47 8.01
N ASN A 230 7.23 1.92 8.13
CA ASN A 230 8.32 2.42 8.97
C ASN A 230 9.30 3.29 8.15
N TRP A 231 10.30 3.88 8.82
CA TRP A 231 11.32 4.69 8.15
C TRP A 231 12.05 3.93 7.04
N LEU A 232 12.33 2.64 7.23
CA LEU A 232 13.02 1.80 6.24
C LEU A 232 12.20 1.62 4.96
N GLN A 233 10.89 1.37 5.07
CA GLN A 233 10.00 1.31 3.91
C GLN A 233 9.87 2.66 3.18
N VAL A 234 9.96 3.77 3.91
CA VAL A 234 10.00 5.12 3.30
C VAL A 234 11.34 5.39 2.63
N PHE A 235 12.45 4.91 3.20
CA PHE A 235 13.78 5.00 2.59
C PHE A 235 13.90 4.14 1.33
N CYS A 236 13.48 2.88 1.35
CA CYS A 236 13.62 1.98 0.20
C CYS A 236 12.73 2.37 -1.00
N ASN A 237 11.54 2.94 -0.78
CA ASN A 237 10.65 3.41 -1.87
C ASN A 237 10.80 4.91 -2.20
N GLY A 238 11.40 5.71 -1.31
CA GLY A 238 11.49 7.17 -1.42
C GLY A 238 12.91 7.71 -1.50
N GLY A 239 13.93 6.93 -1.14
CA GLY A 239 15.34 7.33 -1.12
C GLY A 239 15.87 7.65 -2.51
N VAL A 240 15.70 6.75 -3.48
CA VAL A 240 16.09 6.98 -4.89
C VAL A 240 15.38 8.22 -5.49
N PRO A 241 14.05 8.41 -5.32
CA PRO A 241 13.40 9.68 -5.63
C PRO A 241 13.98 10.91 -4.93
N THR A 242 14.44 10.78 -3.68
CA THR A 242 15.00 11.89 -2.89
C THR A 242 16.40 12.28 -3.37
N GLU A 243 17.25 11.30 -3.66
CA GLU A 243 18.58 11.49 -4.23
C GLU A 243 18.49 12.15 -5.61
N LEU A 244 17.61 11.65 -6.49
CA LEU A 244 17.34 12.25 -7.79
C LEU A 244 16.76 13.66 -7.69
N ALA A 245 15.92 13.94 -6.69
CA ALA A 245 15.42 15.30 -6.44
C ALA A 245 16.52 16.26 -5.97
N ILE A 246 17.50 15.78 -5.19
CA ILE A 246 18.67 16.57 -4.78
C ILE A 246 19.58 16.86 -5.98
N LEU A 247 19.89 15.85 -6.79
CA LEU A 247 20.69 16.01 -8.01
C LEU A 247 20.03 16.98 -9.00
N TYR A 248 18.71 16.86 -9.20
CA TYR A 248 17.92 17.80 -10.00
C TYR A 248 18.00 19.24 -9.47
N MET A 249 17.91 19.46 -8.15
CA MET A 249 18.08 20.79 -7.56
C MET A 249 19.49 21.36 -7.72
N ILE A 250 20.52 20.51 -7.79
CA ILE A 250 21.91 20.92 -7.98
C ILE A 250 22.19 21.29 -9.45
N GLU A 251 21.74 20.48 -10.40
CA GLU A 251 22.03 20.68 -11.83
C GLU A 251 21.04 21.60 -12.56
N SER A 252 19.74 21.44 -12.30
CA SER A 252 18.66 22.16 -13.01
C SER A 252 18.05 23.30 -12.20
N GLY A 253 18.28 23.30 -10.89
CA GLY A 253 17.65 24.20 -9.93
C GLY A 253 16.23 23.77 -9.55
N PRO A 254 15.69 24.31 -8.45
CA PRO A 254 14.32 24.05 -8.02
C PRO A 254 13.31 24.73 -8.97
N GLY A 255 12.32 23.97 -9.44
CA GLY A 255 11.31 24.43 -10.38
C GLY A 255 10.68 23.28 -11.17
N GLU A 256 9.57 23.57 -11.86
CA GLU A 256 8.89 22.63 -12.75
C GLU A 256 9.41 22.86 -14.18
N ILE A 257 10.00 21.82 -14.78
CA ILE A 257 10.59 21.85 -16.13
C ILE A 257 9.84 20.83 -17.00
N PRO A 258 9.42 21.21 -18.24
CA PRO A 258 8.81 20.27 -19.18
C PRO A 258 9.83 19.25 -19.68
N ILE A 259 9.39 18.01 -19.86
CA ILE A 259 10.27 16.90 -20.28
C ILE A 259 10.48 16.97 -21.79
N ASP A 260 11.64 17.50 -22.19
CA ASP A 260 12.10 17.67 -23.57
C ASP A 260 13.60 17.34 -23.65
N PHE A 261 13.89 16.10 -24.05
CA PHE A 261 15.25 15.59 -24.20
C PHE A 261 16.08 16.33 -25.26
N SER A 262 15.44 17.11 -26.14
CA SER A 262 16.10 17.90 -27.20
C SER A 262 16.70 19.19 -26.66
N LYS A 263 16.02 19.79 -25.66
CA LYS A 263 16.43 21.05 -25.02
C LYS A 263 17.19 20.83 -23.72
N GLN A 264 16.75 19.87 -22.89
CA GLN A 264 17.26 19.64 -21.53
C GLN A 264 17.34 18.15 -21.23
N TYR A 265 18.31 17.45 -21.84
CA TYR A 265 18.49 16.00 -21.71
C TYR A 265 18.57 15.54 -20.25
N THR A 266 19.48 16.09 -19.46
CA THR A 266 19.75 15.59 -18.09
C THR A 266 18.59 15.84 -17.13
N ALA A 267 17.98 17.04 -17.18
CA ALA A 267 16.78 17.36 -16.41
C ALA A 267 15.61 16.41 -16.75
N SER A 268 15.36 16.21 -18.05
CA SER A 268 14.33 15.29 -18.56
C SER A 268 14.57 13.85 -18.11
N TRP A 269 15.83 13.40 -18.14
CA TRP A 269 16.26 12.08 -17.68
C TRP A 269 15.99 11.91 -16.18
N MET A 270 16.47 12.85 -15.33
CA MET A 270 16.26 12.80 -13.88
C MET A 270 14.77 12.84 -13.49
N CYS A 271 13.96 13.68 -14.16
CA CYS A 271 12.51 13.73 -13.99
C CYS A 271 11.86 12.37 -14.24
N LEU A 272 12.24 11.69 -15.32
CA LEU A 272 11.73 10.35 -15.63
C LEU A 272 12.34 9.25 -14.74
N SER A 273 13.59 9.36 -14.29
CA SER A 273 14.17 8.44 -13.29
C SER A 273 13.37 8.45 -11.99
N LEU A 274 13.06 9.65 -11.49
CA LEU A 274 12.32 9.86 -10.25
C LEU A 274 10.88 9.36 -10.38
N LEU A 275 10.20 9.74 -11.47
CA LEU A 275 8.86 9.23 -11.78
C LEU A 275 8.88 7.69 -11.93
N GLY A 276 9.91 7.13 -12.56
CA GLY A 276 10.09 5.70 -12.76
C GLY A 276 10.22 4.93 -11.44
N ALA A 277 11.03 5.42 -10.50
CA ALA A 277 11.15 4.84 -9.16
C ALA A 277 9.81 4.87 -8.39
N LEU A 278 9.13 6.03 -8.35
CA LEU A 278 7.83 6.16 -7.68
C LEU A 278 6.73 5.30 -8.34
N ALA A 279 6.70 5.23 -9.66
CA ALA A 279 5.76 4.42 -10.41
C ALA A 279 6.03 2.92 -10.25
N CYS A 280 7.29 2.49 -10.18
CA CYS A 280 7.71 1.13 -9.84
C CYS A 280 7.17 0.72 -8.46
N SER A 281 7.45 1.52 -7.41
CA SER A 281 6.98 1.27 -6.03
C SER A 281 5.46 1.29 -5.91
N ALA A 282 4.77 2.18 -6.64
CA ALA A 282 3.31 2.19 -6.73
C ALA A 282 2.78 0.95 -7.47
N GLY A 283 3.44 0.54 -8.55
CA GLY A 283 3.10 -0.60 -9.37
C GLY A 283 3.12 -1.90 -8.56
N ASP A 284 4.24 -2.20 -7.91
CA ASP A 284 4.36 -3.32 -6.97
C ASP A 284 3.26 -3.26 -5.89
N THR A 285 3.15 -2.15 -5.16
CA THR A 285 2.17 -2.06 -4.06
C THR A 285 0.73 -2.27 -4.55
N TRP A 286 0.37 -1.83 -5.76
CA TRP A 286 -0.95 -2.11 -6.32
C TRP A 286 -1.10 -3.57 -6.78
N ALA A 287 -0.06 -4.18 -7.35
CA ALA A 287 -0.08 -5.59 -7.75
C ALA A 287 -0.23 -6.54 -6.56
N SER A 288 0.52 -6.33 -5.49
CA SER A 288 0.45 -7.13 -4.26
C SER A 288 -0.87 -6.90 -3.52
N GLU A 289 -1.28 -5.65 -3.30
CA GLU A 289 -2.46 -5.32 -2.47
C GLU A 289 -3.81 -5.58 -3.17
N ILE A 290 -3.87 -5.62 -4.51
CA ILE A 290 -5.08 -5.95 -5.28
C ILE A 290 -5.03 -7.39 -5.79
N GLY A 291 -3.91 -7.85 -6.34
CA GLY A 291 -3.76 -9.17 -6.95
C GLY A 291 -4.01 -10.31 -5.96
N SER A 292 -3.47 -10.21 -4.74
CA SER A 292 -3.67 -11.19 -3.65
C SER A 292 -5.14 -11.37 -3.22
N VAL A 293 -5.98 -10.34 -3.42
CA VAL A 293 -7.36 -10.25 -2.91
C VAL A 293 -8.44 -10.31 -3.99
N MET A 294 -8.06 -10.11 -5.26
CA MET A 294 -8.98 -10.06 -6.40
C MET A 294 -8.67 -11.09 -7.50
N SER A 295 -7.48 -11.70 -7.52
CA SER A 295 -7.23 -12.82 -8.43
C SER A 295 -8.04 -14.06 -8.02
N LYS A 296 -8.95 -14.49 -8.90
CA LYS A 296 -9.65 -15.78 -8.78
C LYS A 296 -8.77 -16.97 -9.20
N SER A 297 -7.60 -16.70 -9.79
CA SER A 297 -6.64 -17.69 -10.25
C SER A 297 -5.44 -17.74 -9.30
N GLN A 298 -4.93 -18.94 -9.04
CA GLN A 298 -3.65 -19.10 -8.32
C GLN A 298 -2.54 -18.33 -9.05
N PRO A 299 -1.65 -17.62 -8.32
CA PRO A 299 -0.47 -16.99 -8.91
C PRO A 299 0.42 -17.99 -9.63
N ARG A 300 1.20 -17.50 -10.59
CA ARG A 300 2.27 -18.25 -11.24
C ARG A 300 3.62 -17.67 -10.84
N LEU A 301 4.59 -18.52 -10.49
CA LEU A 301 5.96 -18.06 -10.26
C LEU A 301 6.54 -17.53 -11.57
N ILE A 302 7.08 -16.31 -11.58
CA ILE A 302 7.56 -15.67 -12.81
C ILE A 302 8.71 -16.42 -13.50
N THR A 303 9.50 -17.20 -12.75
CA THR A 303 10.66 -17.95 -13.28
C THR A 303 10.32 -19.33 -13.86
N THR A 304 9.39 -20.09 -13.26
CA THR A 304 9.03 -21.45 -13.72
C THR A 304 7.66 -21.53 -14.41
N TRP A 305 6.85 -20.47 -14.31
CA TRP A 305 5.45 -20.40 -14.77
C TRP A 305 4.48 -21.39 -14.07
N GLU A 306 4.96 -22.12 -13.07
CA GLU A 306 4.18 -23.05 -12.25
C GLU A 306 3.23 -22.33 -11.29
N LYS A 307 2.14 -22.99 -10.89
CA LYS A 307 1.17 -22.42 -9.95
C LYS A 307 1.71 -22.50 -8.51
N VAL A 308 1.70 -21.38 -7.81
CA VAL A 308 2.18 -21.27 -6.42
C VAL A 308 1.08 -20.77 -5.48
N PRO A 309 1.19 -21.00 -4.16
CA PRO A 309 0.29 -20.40 -3.18
C PRO A 309 0.29 -18.87 -3.21
N VAL A 310 -0.81 -18.25 -2.79
CA VAL A 310 -0.87 -16.80 -2.56
C VAL A 310 0.10 -16.44 -1.42
N GLY A 311 0.84 -15.33 -1.58
CA GLY A 311 1.93 -14.95 -0.67
C GLY A 311 3.31 -15.48 -1.07
N THR A 312 3.45 -16.21 -2.19
CA THR A 312 4.77 -16.61 -2.71
C THR A 312 5.46 -15.44 -3.41
N ASN A 313 6.69 -15.15 -3.03
CA ASN A 313 7.50 -14.09 -3.62
C ASN A 313 7.77 -14.37 -5.11
N GLY A 314 7.51 -13.37 -5.94
CA GLY A 314 7.51 -13.50 -7.41
C GLY A 314 6.32 -14.26 -8.01
N GLY A 315 5.26 -14.52 -7.23
CA GLY A 315 4.01 -15.09 -7.70
C GLY A 315 3.10 -14.05 -8.38
N ILE A 316 3.17 -13.95 -9.71
CA ILE A 316 2.40 -12.97 -10.51
C ILE A 316 1.00 -13.47 -10.91
N THR A 317 0.08 -12.51 -11.10
CA THR A 317 -1.28 -12.73 -11.60
C THR A 317 -1.63 -11.67 -12.64
N LEU A 318 -2.51 -11.98 -13.60
CA LEU A 318 -2.97 -10.99 -14.59
C LEU A 318 -3.65 -9.79 -13.92
N VAL A 319 -4.40 -10.02 -12.84
CA VAL A 319 -5.01 -8.94 -12.04
C VAL A 319 -3.94 -8.07 -11.38
N GLY A 320 -2.86 -8.67 -10.86
CA GLY A 320 -1.71 -7.95 -10.33
C GLY A 320 -1.02 -7.08 -11.39
N LEU A 321 -0.70 -7.63 -12.56
CA LEU A 321 -0.03 -6.91 -13.66
C LEU A 321 -0.88 -5.76 -14.22
N LEU A 322 -2.20 -5.93 -14.32
CA LEU A 322 -3.10 -4.83 -14.66
C LEU A 322 -3.17 -3.77 -13.55
N SER A 323 -3.07 -4.20 -12.28
CA SER A 323 -3.05 -3.28 -11.14
C SER A 323 -1.75 -2.47 -11.06
N SER A 324 -0.59 -3.06 -11.40
CA SER A 324 0.68 -2.33 -11.41
C SER A 324 0.78 -1.32 -12.55
N LEU A 325 0.26 -1.67 -13.74
CA LEU A 325 0.09 -0.73 -14.85
C LEU A 325 -0.78 0.47 -14.42
N LEU A 326 -1.93 0.22 -13.77
CA LEU A 326 -2.82 1.28 -13.29
C LEU A 326 -2.21 2.10 -12.14
N GLY A 327 -1.43 1.49 -11.25
CA GLY A 327 -0.73 2.19 -10.17
C GLY A 327 0.33 3.14 -10.71
N GLY A 328 1.17 2.68 -11.63
CA GLY A 328 2.14 3.52 -12.33
C GLY A 328 1.48 4.62 -13.17
N MET A 329 0.38 4.30 -13.86
CA MET A 329 -0.42 5.27 -14.62
C MET A 329 -0.98 6.37 -13.72
N ALA A 330 -1.45 6.04 -12.51
CA ALA A 330 -1.97 7.03 -11.55
C ALA A 330 -0.88 8.01 -11.09
N VAL A 331 0.35 7.54 -10.87
CA VAL A 331 1.50 8.38 -10.53
C VAL A 331 1.91 9.26 -11.72
N GLY A 332 2.02 8.70 -12.93
CA GLY A 332 2.30 9.49 -14.15
C GLY A 332 1.22 10.52 -14.47
N THR A 333 -0.05 10.22 -14.19
CA THR A 333 -1.17 11.17 -14.30
C THR A 333 -1.04 12.31 -13.28
N ALA A 334 -0.60 12.02 -12.06
CA ALA A 334 -0.36 13.04 -11.04
C ALA A 334 0.75 14.01 -11.47
N TYR A 335 1.87 13.47 -11.99
CA TYR A 335 2.96 14.26 -12.55
C TYR A 335 2.44 15.15 -13.70
N PHE A 336 1.78 14.55 -14.69
CA PHE A 336 1.27 15.25 -15.88
C PHE A 336 0.28 16.38 -15.53
N ILE A 337 -0.68 16.14 -14.65
CA ILE A 337 -1.62 17.18 -14.17
C ILE A 337 -0.85 18.32 -13.46
N THR A 338 0.23 18.01 -12.74
CA THR A 338 1.03 19.04 -12.07
C THR A 338 1.81 19.90 -13.06
N GLN A 339 2.35 19.30 -14.12
CA GLN A 339 2.95 20.04 -15.24
C GLN A 339 1.94 21.01 -15.87
N LEU A 340 0.72 20.54 -16.18
CA LEU A 340 -0.36 21.37 -16.76
C LEU A 340 -0.80 22.56 -15.88
N ILE A 341 -0.48 22.56 -14.58
CA ILE A 341 -0.87 23.64 -13.64
C ILE A 341 0.28 24.62 -13.39
N PHE A 342 1.54 24.18 -13.44
CA PHE A 342 2.70 24.95 -12.97
C PHE A 342 3.76 25.25 -14.03
N VAL A 343 3.70 24.66 -15.23
CA VAL A 343 4.64 24.98 -16.34
C VAL A 343 3.97 25.90 -17.34
N SER A 344 4.47 27.13 -17.48
CA SER A 344 3.93 28.13 -18.40
C SER A 344 4.18 27.81 -19.88
N ASP A 345 5.36 27.29 -20.22
CA ASP A 345 5.85 27.22 -21.61
C ASP A 345 5.51 25.89 -22.31
N LEU A 346 4.38 25.27 -21.94
CA LEU A 346 3.96 23.97 -22.47
C LEU A 346 3.64 24.02 -23.97
N ASP A 347 3.07 25.12 -24.45
CA ASP A 347 2.67 25.31 -25.86
C ASP A 347 3.85 25.34 -26.84
N VAL A 348 5.08 25.55 -26.33
CA VAL A 348 6.35 25.58 -27.09
C VAL A 348 7.27 24.40 -26.70
N SER A 349 6.72 23.42 -26.00
CA SER A 349 7.43 22.24 -25.49
C SER A 349 6.98 20.95 -26.18
N ALA A 350 7.82 19.91 -26.11
CA ALA A 350 7.43 18.58 -26.58
C ALA A 350 6.10 18.13 -25.90
N PRO A 351 5.20 17.40 -26.59
CA PRO A 351 3.96 16.89 -26.01
C PRO A 351 4.20 16.08 -24.72
N GLN A 352 3.63 16.53 -23.59
CA GLN A 352 3.88 15.94 -22.26
C GLN A 352 3.00 14.72 -21.90
N TRP A 353 2.05 14.33 -22.75
CA TRP A 353 1.20 13.14 -22.52
C TRP A 353 1.98 11.80 -22.34
N PRO A 354 3.18 11.57 -22.93
CA PRO A 354 3.91 10.31 -22.75
C PRO A 354 4.33 10.05 -21.31
N ILE A 355 4.34 11.07 -20.43
CA ILE A 355 4.56 10.92 -18.97
C ILE A 355 3.59 9.90 -18.36
N VAL A 356 2.32 9.89 -18.81
CA VAL A 356 1.29 8.97 -18.29
C VAL A 356 1.58 7.53 -18.74
N VAL A 357 2.01 7.34 -19.99
CA VAL A 357 2.35 6.03 -20.56
C VAL A 357 3.68 5.52 -19.99
N PHE A 358 4.67 6.39 -19.80
CA PHE A 358 5.91 6.09 -19.12
C PHE A 358 5.66 5.63 -17.68
N GLY A 359 4.82 6.35 -16.91
CA GLY A 359 4.42 5.93 -15.57
C GLY A 359 3.75 4.56 -15.57
N ALA A 360 2.81 4.31 -16.50
CA ALA A 360 2.15 3.01 -16.66
C ALA A 360 3.14 1.87 -16.98
N ALA A 361 4.10 2.12 -17.88
CA ALA A 361 5.15 1.16 -18.22
C ALA A 361 6.12 0.92 -17.05
N ALA A 362 6.52 1.97 -16.33
CA ALA A 362 7.39 1.88 -15.15
C ALA A 362 6.75 1.07 -14.01
N GLY A 363 5.45 1.25 -13.75
CA GLY A 363 4.73 0.43 -12.78
C GLY A 363 4.64 -1.04 -13.17
N LEU A 364 4.29 -1.32 -14.44
CA LEU A 364 4.24 -2.70 -14.95
C LEU A 364 5.63 -3.37 -14.92
N LEU A 365 6.62 -2.79 -15.58
CA LEU A 365 7.97 -3.33 -15.69
C LEU A 365 8.65 -3.40 -14.32
N GLY A 366 8.43 -2.42 -13.45
CA GLY A 366 8.86 -2.44 -12.06
C GLY A 366 8.35 -3.66 -11.31
N SER A 367 7.04 -3.90 -11.31
CA SER A 367 6.44 -5.09 -10.68
C SER A 367 6.93 -6.43 -11.25
N ILE A 368 7.37 -6.45 -12.52
CA ILE A 368 7.95 -7.61 -13.19
C ILE A 368 9.41 -7.85 -12.74
N VAL A 369 10.23 -6.80 -12.69
CA VAL A 369 11.61 -6.87 -12.16
C VAL A 369 11.61 -7.24 -10.68
N ASP A 370 10.72 -6.62 -9.90
CA ASP A 370 10.52 -6.90 -8.48
C ASP A 370 10.15 -8.37 -8.26
N SER A 371 9.14 -8.86 -8.98
CA SER A 371 8.74 -10.28 -8.96
C SER A 371 9.87 -11.24 -9.34
N TYR A 372 10.71 -10.87 -10.30
CA TYR A 372 11.85 -11.70 -10.72
C TYR A 372 12.95 -11.76 -9.66
N LEU A 373 13.27 -10.62 -9.04
CA LEU A 373 14.18 -10.54 -7.90
C LEU A 373 13.62 -11.30 -6.69
N GLY A 374 12.32 -11.18 -6.40
CA GLY A 374 11.66 -11.94 -5.33
C GLY A 374 11.72 -13.46 -5.54
N ALA A 375 11.38 -13.94 -6.75
CA ALA A 375 11.43 -15.37 -7.08
C ALA A 375 12.84 -16.00 -7.00
N THR A 376 13.91 -15.17 -7.00
CA THR A 376 15.31 -15.62 -7.05
C THR A 376 16.12 -15.32 -5.79
N MET A 377 15.85 -14.18 -5.12
CA MET A 377 16.65 -13.63 -4.03
C MET A 377 15.90 -13.44 -2.70
N GLN A 378 14.57 -13.66 -2.65
CA GLN A 378 13.82 -13.77 -1.40
C GLN A 378 13.45 -15.23 -1.13
N TYR A 379 13.36 -15.63 0.13
CA TYR A 379 12.89 -16.97 0.48
C TYR A 379 11.35 -17.00 0.46
N SER A 380 10.75 -18.08 -0.04
CA SER A 380 9.37 -18.43 0.29
C SER A 380 9.26 -19.91 0.66
N GLY A 381 8.62 -20.19 1.79
CA GLY A 381 8.26 -21.53 2.23
C GLY A 381 6.78 -21.61 2.62
N PHE A 382 6.12 -22.73 2.35
CA PHE A 382 4.75 -22.98 2.80
C PHE A 382 4.79 -23.67 4.16
N ASP A 383 4.33 -22.99 5.21
CA ASP A 383 4.19 -23.58 6.54
C ASP A 383 2.86 -24.34 6.66
N LYS A 384 2.94 -25.61 7.04
CA LYS A 384 1.78 -26.49 7.21
C LYS A 384 0.96 -26.16 8.46
N ASN A 385 1.57 -25.56 9.49
CA ASN A 385 0.90 -25.29 10.75
C ASN A 385 -0.03 -24.07 10.65
N THR A 386 0.43 -23.00 10.01
CA THR A 386 -0.38 -21.80 9.71
C THR A 386 -1.18 -21.93 8.41
N GLY A 387 -0.76 -22.77 7.46
CA GLY A 387 -1.36 -22.88 6.13
C GLY A 387 -1.05 -21.71 5.21
N MET A 388 -0.04 -20.90 5.54
CA MET A 388 0.36 -19.68 4.82
C MET A 388 1.78 -19.81 4.24
N VAL A 389 2.14 -18.86 3.37
CA VAL A 389 3.54 -18.67 2.96
C VAL A 389 4.26 -17.82 4.01
N VAL A 390 5.52 -18.17 4.28
CA VAL A 390 6.43 -17.48 5.18
C VAL A 390 7.74 -17.13 4.46
N ASN A 391 8.28 -15.95 4.74
CA ASN A 391 9.51 -15.42 4.14
C ASN A 391 10.79 -15.88 4.85
N HIS A 392 10.67 -16.74 5.87
CA HIS A 392 11.79 -17.29 6.63
C HIS A 392 11.63 -18.80 6.83
N GLN A 393 12.75 -19.50 6.99
CA GLN A 393 12.77 -20.95 7.11
C GLN A 393 12.37 -21.39 8.53
N THR A 394 11.18 -21.97 8.68
CA THR A 394 10.71 -22.63 9.91
C THR A 394 10.88 -24.15 9.82
N LYS A 395 10.84 -24.85 10.96
CA LYS A 395 11.00 -26.32 11.03
C LYS A 395 9.98 -27.10 10.18
N ASP A 396 8.77 -26.56 10.04
CA ASP A 396 7.65 -27.18 9.32
C ASP A 396 7.39 -26.57 7.93
N SER A 397 8.16 -25.54 7.54
CA SER A 397 8.07 -24.92 6.22
C SER A 397 8.63 -25.83 5.12
N LYS A 398 7.83 -26.04 4.06
CA LYS A 398 8.32 -26.60 2.80
C LYS A 398 8.71 -25.47 1.86
N HIS A 399 9.98 -25.38 1.50
CA HIS A 399 10.48 -24.40 0.51
C HIS A 399 9.71 -24.43 -0.82
N ILE A 400 9.52 -23.24 -1.42
CA ILE A 400 8.80 -23.00 -2.68
C ILE A 400 9.75 -22.37 -3.70
N SER A 401 10.36 -21.23 -3.37
CA SER A 401 11.10 -20.37 -4.31
C SER A 401 12.21 -19.56 -3.64
N GLY A 402 13.14 -19.09 -4.46
CA GLY A 402 14.26 -18.21 -4.11
C GLY A 402 15.15 -18.68 -2.95
N LYS A 403 15.83 -17.72 -2.31
CA LYS A 403 16.86 -17.92 -1.28
C LYS A 403 16.78 -16.77 -0.26
N PRO A 404 17.20 -16.94 1.01
CA PRO A 404 17.19 -15.86 1.99
C PRO A 404 18.41 -14.93 1.79
N ILE A 405 18.41 -14.15 0.70
CA ILE A 405 19.50 -13.20 0.37
C ILE A 405 19.04 -11.75 0.62
N LEU A 406 17.83 -11.41 0.18
CA LEU A 406 17.21 -10.10 0.32
C LEU A 406 15.86 -10.22 1.04
N ASP A 407 15.41 -9.12 1.63
CA ASP A 407 14.06 -8.95 2.16
C ASP A 407 13.17 -8.17 1.18
N ASN A 408 11.95 -7.81 1.59
CA ASN A 408 11.06 -7.00 0.76
C ASN A 408 11.57 -5.57 0.57
N ASN A 409 12.22 -4.98 1.57
CA ASN A 409 12.65 -3.58 1.48
C ASN A 409 13.82 -3.43 0.51
N ALA A 410 14.78 -4.36 0.53
CA ALA A 410 15.90 -4.39 -0.40
C ALA A 410 15.47 -4.69 -1.85
N VAL A 411 14.51 -5.59 -2.08
CA VAL A 411 14.03 -5.86 -3.46
C VAL A 411 13.32 -4.65 -4.07
N ASN A 412 12.41 -3.98 -3.33
CA ASN A 412 11.80 -2.73 -3.79
C ASN A 412 12.83 -1.62 -4.08
N LEU A 413 13.93 -1.58 -3.32
CA LEU A 413 15.03 -0.65 -3.59
C LEU A 413 15.77 -1.02 -4.89
N PHE A 414 16.16 -2.28 -5.09
CA PHE A 414 16.84 -2.70 -6.32
C PHE A 414 15.95 -2.61 -7.57
N SER A 415 14.66 -2.94 -7.47
CA SER A 415 13.72 -2.82 -8.59
C SER A 415 13.51 -1.35 -8.99
N SER A 416 13.33 -0.46 -8.02
CA SER A 416 13.20 0.99 -8.28
C SER A 416 14.49 1.62 -8.83
N VAL A 417 15.68 1.24 -8.34
CA VAL A 417 16.97 1.66 -8.95
C VAL A 417 17.07 1.22 -10.41
N LEU A 418 16.79 -0.05 -10.71
CA LEU A 418 16.90 -0.60 -12.07
C LEU A 418 15.96 0.12 -13.05
N ILE A 419 14.71 0.39 -12.64
CA ILE A 419 13.76 1.16 -13.45
C ILE A 419 14.20 2.62 -13.62
N ALA A 420 14.69 3.27 -12.56
CA ALA A 420 15.13 4.66 -12.59
C ALA A 420 16.34 4.89 -13.52
N LEU A 421 17.27 3.94 -13.59
CA LEU A 421 18.46 4.04 -14.45
C LEU A 421 18.15 3.63 -15.90
N ALA A 422 17.43 2.53 -16.12
CA ALA A 422 17.27 1.97 -17.46
C ALA A 422 16.14 2.62 -18.28
N LEU A 423 14.97 2.85 -17.66
CA LEU A 423 13.76 3.18 -18.42
C LEU A 423 13.78 4.59 -19.06
N PRO A 424 14.36 5.64 -18.44
CA PRO A 424 14.49 6.96 -19.09
C PRO A 424 15.39 6.93 -20.34
N GLY A 425 16.42 6.09 -20.35
CA GLY A 425 17.27 5.88 -21.53
C GLY A 425 16.51 5.22 -22.68
N VAL A 426 15.58 4.29 -22.38
CA VAL A 426 14.65 3.73 -23.37
C VAL A 426 13.63 4.78 -23.82
N ALA A 427 13.09 5.58 -22.89
CA ALA A 427 12.10 6.60 -23.18
C ALA A 427 12.63 7.69 -24.13
N TRP A 428 13.89 8.10 -23.99
CA TRP A 428 14.56 9.05 -24.88
C TRP A 428 14.49 8.65 -26.37
N CYS A 429 14.59 7.36 -26.68
CA CYS A 429 14.52 6.85 -28.05
C CYS A 429 13.14 7.03 -28.71
N PHE A 430 12.07 7.18 -27.91
CA PHE A 430 10.68 7.25 -28.37
C PHE A 430 9.96 8.55 -27.95
N TRP A 431 10.64 9.44 -27.24
CA TRP A 431 10.02 10.69 -26.77
C TRP A 431 9.74 11.62 -27.95
N PRO A 432 8.54 12.22 -28.03
CA PRO A 432 8.25 13.29 -28.99
C PRO A 432 9.30 14.40 -28.89
N ARG A 433 9.74 14.92 -30.04
CA ARG A 433 10.60 16.10 -30.13
C ARG A 433 9.74 17.28 -30.55
N GLY A 434 9.93 18.42 -29.89
CA GLY A 434 9.30 19.70 -30.25
C GLY A 434 10.17 20.50 -31.21
#